data_AF-A0A9D8B5V8-F1
#
_entry.id   AF-A0A9D8B5V8-F1
#
_cell.length_a   1.000
_cell.length_b   1.000
_cell.length_c   1.000
_cell.angle_alpha   90.00
_cell.angle_beta   90.00
_cell.angle_gamma   90.00
#
_symmetry.space_group_name_H-M   'P 1'
#
loop_
_entity.id
_entity.type
_entity.pdbx_description
1 polymer ?
#
loop_
_entity_poly.entity_id
_entity_poly.type
_entity_poly.pdbx_seq_one_letter_code
_entity_poly.pdbx_strand_id
1 'polypeptide(L)'
;MRFIYQYLERIPIRRINFADPAEKRQHDEIVARVNEMLELQKEYAAAAREKFADRMDALKRRIDAADAAIDAIVYRLYDLSAEEIRVVEGKMEKVK
;
A
#
# COMPACT_ATOMS: atom_id res chain seq x y z
N MET A 1 -14.27 -1.62 21.76
CA MET A 1 -13.02 -2.27 21.30
C MET A 1 -13.18 -3.72 20.80
N ARG A 2 -14.35 -4.39 20.92
CA ARG A 2 -14.50 -5.82 20.55
C ARG A 2 -14.86 -6.08 19.07
N PHE A 3 -15.24 -5.03 18.33
CA PHE A 3 -15.73 -5.16 16.96
C PHE A 3 -14.64 -5.35 15.90
N ILE A 4 -13.43 -4.84 16.11
CA ILE A 4 -12.38 -4.84 15.07
C ILE A 4 -11.83 -6.25 14.80
N TYR A 5 -11.60 -7.04 15.85
CA TYR A 5 -10.95 -8.36 15.72
C TYR A 5 -11.83 -9.41 15.01
N GLN A 6 -13.14 -9.41 15.22
CA GLN A 6 -14.06 -10.38 14.58
C GLN A 6 -14.10 -10.26 13.06
N TYR A 7 -13.83 -9.08 12.50
CA TYR A 7 -13.80 -8.88 11.05
C TYR A 7 -12.40 -9.11 10.47
N LEU A 8 -11.33 -8.93 11.26
CA LEU A 8 -9.96 -9.25 10.85
C LEU A 8 -9.79 -10.75 10.57
N GLU A 9 -10.45 -11.63 11.34
CA GLU A 9 -10.43 -13.08 11.11
C GLU A 9 -11.00 -13.50 9.75
N ARG A 10 -11.86 -12.66 9.15
CA ARG A 10 -12.50 -12.92 7.86
C ARG A 10 -11.75 -12.34 6.67
N ILE A 11 -10.67 -11.58 6.90
CA ILE A 11 -9.86 -11.04 5.82
C ILE A 11 -8.99 -12.17 5.27
N PRO A 12 -9.07 -12.49 3.96
CA PRO A 12 -8.19 -13.46 3.36
C PRO A 12 -6.78 -12.87 3.26
N ILE A 13 -5.97 -13.06 4.29
CA ILE A 13 -4.55 -12.68 4.28
C ILE A 13 -3.76 -13.86 3.73
N ARG A 14 -3.17 -13.71 2.54
CA ARG A 14 -2.25 -14.70 1.98
C ARG A 14 -1.07 -14.87 2.93
N ARG A 15 -0.81 -16.10 3.39
CA ARG A 15 0.40 -16.40 4.17
C ARG A 15 1.58 -16.49 3.23
N ILE A 16 2.59 -15.68 3.49
CA ILE A 16 3.84 -15.66 2.73
C ILE A 16 4.67 -16.88 3.13
N ASN A 17 5.12 -17.65 2.15
CA ASN A 17 6.02 -18.76 2.36
C ASN A 17 7.47 -18.30 2.40
N PHE A 18 7.99 -18.04 3.60
CA PHE A 18 9.39 -17.62 3.78
C PHE A 18 10.44 -18.67 3.41
N ALA A 19 10.04 -19.93 3.20
CA ALA A 19 10.92 -20.98 2.69
C ALA A 19 11.12 -20.88 1.17
N ASP A 20 10.24 -20.18 0.44
CA ASP A 20 10.42 -19.86 -0.96
C ASP A 20 11.22 -18.56 -1.11
N PRO A 21 12.44 -18.60 -1.70
CA PRO A 21 13.24 -17.40 -1.92
C PRO A 21 12.56 -16.34 -2.78
N ALA A 22 11.67 -16.73 -3.70
CA ALA A 22 10.94 -15.79 -4.55
C ALA A 22 9.89 -15.01 -3.75
N GLU A 23 9.06 -15.70 -2.97
CA GLU A 23 8.07 -15.04 -2.09
C GLU A 23 8.75 -14.20 -1.01
N LYS A 24 9.85 -14.67 -0.43
CA LYS A 24 10.63 -13.90 0.53
C LYS A 24 11.18 -12.60 -0.06
N ARG A 25 11.72 -12.64 -1.29
CA ARG A 25 12.22 -11.42 -1.97
C ARG A 25 11.11 -10.41 -2.22
N GLN A 26 9.93 -10.88 -2.64
CA GLN A 26 8.77 -10.00 -2.81
C GLN A 26 8.35 -9.36 -1.50
N HIS A 27 8.29 -10.14 -0.41
CA HIS A 27 8.02 -9.62 0.93
C HIS A 27 9.05 -8.57 1.35
N ASP A 28 10.34 -8.86 1.19
CA ASP A 28 11.42 -7.97 1.61
C ASP A 28 11.39 -6.66 0.80
N GLU A 29 11.01 -6.71 -0.48
CA GLU A 29 10.76 -5.54 -1.32
C GLU A 29 9.59 -4.71 -0.80
N ILE A 30 8.44 -5.33 -0.46
CA ILE A 30 7.29 -4.65 0.14
C ILE A 30 7.71 -3.95 1.44
N VAL A 31 8.41 -4.65 2.33
CA VAL A 31 8.85 -4.10 3.61
C VAL A 31 9.79 -2.91 3.42
N ALA A 32 10.71 -2.98 2.47
CA ALA A 32 11.60 -1.87 2.15
C ALA A 32 10.83 -0.62 1.68
N ARG A 33 9.82 -0.79 0.81
CA ARG A 33 8.96 0.30 0.33
C ARG A 33 8.09 0.90 1.42
N VAL A 34 7.52 0.05 2.28
CA VAL A 34 6.72 0.51 3.43
C VAL A 34 7.59 1.32 4.39
N ASN A 35 8.81 0.89 4.66
CA ASN A 35 9.74 1.64 5.51
C ASN A 35 10.09 3.01 4.89
N GLU A 36 10.35 3.07 3.59
CA GLU A 36 10.55 4.33 2.87
C GLU A 36 9.32 5.25 3.01
N MET A 37 8.12 4.72 2.78
CA MET A 37 6.87 5.47 2.89
C MET A 37 6.64 6.01 4.32
N LEU A 38 6.97 5.22 5.35
CA LEU A 38 6.85 5.65 6.75
C LEU A 38 7.76 6.84 7.07
N GLU A 39 8.99 6.85 6.56
CA GLU A 39 9.89 8.00 6.73
C GLU A 39 9.37 9.23 5.98
N LEU A 40 8.89 9.07 4.74
CA LEU A 40 8.29 10.16 3.97
C LEU A 40 7.07 10.77 4.69
N GLN A 41 6.24 9.93 5.31
CA GLN A 41 5.07 10.38 6.06
C GLN A 41 5.47 11.20 7.30
N LYS A 42 6.57 10.81 7.98
CA LYS A 42 7.12 11.58 9.11
C LYS A 42 7.62 12.95 8.65
N GLU A 43 8.35 12.99 7.53
CA GLU A 43 8.82 14.24 6.94
C GLU A 43 7.65 15.14 6.52
N TYR A 44 6.61 14.57 5.92
CA TYR A 44 5.40 15.31 5.54
C TYR A 44 4.72 15.93 6.76
N ALA A 45 4.59 15.16 7.85
CA ALA A 45 4.03 15.65 9.10
C ALA A 45 4.88 16.75 9.75
N ALA A 46 6.22 16.72 9.59
CA ALA A 46 7.09 17.80 10.03
C ALA A 46 6.89 19.06 9.17
N ALA A 47 6.93 18.93 7.85
CA ALA A 47 6.72 20.03 6.91
C ALA A 47 5.34 20.70 7.07
N ALA A 48 4.31 19.92 7.39
CA ALA A 48 2.96 20.41 7.69
C ALA A 48 2.90 21.29 8.95
N ARG A 49 3.66 20.94 10.00
CA ARG A 49 3.76 21.78 11.21
C ARG A 49 4.44 23.11 10.92
N GLU A 50 5.44 23.09 10.05
CA GLU A 50 6.19 24.27 9.62
C GLU A 50 5.50 25.06 8.50
N LYS A 51 4.36 24.56 7.98
CA LYS A 51 3.55 25.15 6.89
C LYS A 51 4.32 25.36 5.58
N PHE A 52 5.26 24.47 5.27
CA PHE A 52 6.02 24.53 4.01
C PHE A 52 5.27 23.83 2.87
N ALA A 53 4.36 24.56 2.20
CA ALA A 53 3.49 24.03 1.14
C ALA A 53 4.27 23.32 0.01
N ASP A 54 5.32 23.94 -0.53
CA ASP A 54 6.09 23.35 -1.64
C ASP A 54 6.76 22.02 -1.24
N ARG A 55 7.26 21.94 -0.01
CA ARG A 55 7.87 20.72 0.53
C ARG A 55 6.83 19.63 0.77
N MET A 56 5.64 20.00 1.24
CA MET A 56 4.52 19.07 1.41
C MET A 56 4.09 18.46 0.06
N ASP A 57 3.97 19.27 -0.99
CA ASP A 57 3.57 18.79 -2.32
C ASP A 57 4.62 17.83 -2.90
N ALA A 58 5.91 18.15 -2.76
CA ALA A 58 6.99 17.27 -3.18
C ALA A 58 6.99 15.93 -2.43
N LEU A 59 6.79 15.96 -1.10
CA LEU A 59 6.71 14.76 -0.27
C LEU A 59 5.47 13.93 -0.59
N LYS A 60 4.32 14.58 -0.81
CA LYS A 60 3.06 13.91 -1.18
C LYS A 60 3.21 13.13 -2.47
N ARG A 61 3.82 13.72 -3.51
CA ARG A 61 4.09 13.00 -4.78
C ARG A 61 4.96 11.76 -4.58
N ARG A 62 5.94 11.81 -3.67
CA ARG A 62 6.79 10.66 -3.36
C ARG A 62 6.01 9.58 -2.60
N ILE A 63 5.14 9.98 -1.68
CA ILE A 63 4.25 9.06 -0.95
C ILE A 63 3.29 8.37 -1.93
N ASP A 64 2.62 9.14 -2.79
CA ASP A 64 1.68 8.59 -3.79
C ASP A 64 2.40 7.63 -4.77
N ALA A 65 3.66 7.90 -5.13
CA ALA A 65 4.46 6.99 -5.96
C ALA A 65 4.87 5.70 -5.21
N ALA A 66 5.19 5.79 -3.93
CA ALA A 66 5.49 4.63 -3.10
C ALA A 66 4.24 3.75 -2.90
N ASP A 67 3.07 4.37 -2.69
CA ASP A 67 1.77 3.71 -2.56
C ASP A 67 1.43 2.91 -3.82
N ALA A 68 1.51 3.54 -5.00
CA ALA A 68 1.28 2.87 -6.29
C ALA A 68 2.27 1.71 -6.55
N ALA A 69 3.53 1.84 -6.09
CA ALA A 69 4.51 0.76 -6.20
C ALA A 69 4.15 -0.43 -5.29
N ILE A 70 3.67 -0.16 -4.07
CA ILE A 70 3.20 -1.19 -3.14
C ILE A 70 1.96 -1.90 -3.71
N ASP A 71 0.98 -1.15 -4.22
CA ASP A 71 -0.22 -1.71 -4.86
C ASP A 71 0.15 -2.66 -6.01
N ALA A 72 1.08 -2.27 -6.87
CA ALA A 72 1.54 -3.12 -7.97
C ALA A 72 2.22 -4.41 -7.49
N ILE A 73 2.89 -4.41 -6.33
CA ILE A 73 3.44 -5.64 -5.74
C ILE A 73 2.32 -6.48 -5.13
N VAL A 74 1.37 -5.86 -4.43
CA VAL A 74 0.24 -6.56 -3.79
C VAL A 74 -0.68 -7.18 -4.84
N TYR A 75 -1.00 -6.49 -5.94
CA TYR A 75 -1.80 -7.05 -7.02
C TYR A 75 -1.15 -8.27 -7.65
N ARG A 76 0.18 -8.24 -7.85
CA ARG A 76 0.95 -9.42 -8.29
C ARG A 76 0.91 -10.54 -7.25
N LEU A 77 0.97 -10.22 -5.97
CA LEU A 77 0.91 -11.21 -4.89
C LEU A 77 -0.46 -11.92 -4.84
N TYR A 78 -1.54 -11.23 -5.20
CA TYR A 78 -2.87 -11.83 -5.27
C TYR A 78 -3.28 -12.27 -6.68
N ASP A 79 -2.37 -12.16 -7.65
CA ASP A 79 -2.57 -12.51 -9.06
C ASP A 79 -3.82 -11.82 -9.67
N LEU A 80 -4.07 -10.57 -9.28
CA LEU A 80 -5.23 -9.83 -9.79
C LEU A 80 -5.06 -9.52 -11.28
N SER A 81 -6.11 -9.79 -12.03
CA SER A 81 -6.27 -9.32 -13.40
C SER A 81 -6.52 -7.81 -13.48
N ALA A 82 -6.33 -7.22 -14.65
CA ALA A 82 -6.63 -5.81 -14.88
C ALA A 82 -8.11 -5.45 -14.59
N GLU A 83 -9.04 -6.39 -14.79
CA GLU A 83 -10.45 -6.20 -14.49
C GLU A 83 -10.68 -6.15 -12.98
N GLU A 84 -10.06 -7.04 -12.21
CA GLU A 84 -10.15 -7.05 -10.74
C GLU A 84 -9.48 -5.82 -10.12
N ILE A 85 -8.33 -5.38 -10.66
CA ILE A 85 -7.69 -4.13 -10.23
C ILE A 85 -8.65 -2.95 -10.42
N ARG A 86 -9.35 -2.87 -11.57
CA ARG A 86 -10.34 -1.81 -11.82
C ARG A 86 -11.50 -1.84 -10.84
N VAL A 87 -11.93 -3.02 -10.39
CA VAL A 87 -12.94 -3.16 -9.34
C VAL A 87 -12.40 -2.60 -8.03
N VAL A 88 -11.18 -2.99 -7.63
CA VAL A 88 -10.53 -2.55 -6.39
C VAL A 88 -10.33 -1.04 -6.35
N GLU A 89 -9.88 -0.45 -7.46
CA GLU A 89 -9.69 1.00 -7.59
C GLU A 89 -11.01 1.79 -7.74
N GLY A 90 -12.17 1.11 -7.75
CA GLY A 90 -13.48 1.76 -7.92
C GLY A 90 -13.68 2.39 -9.30
N LYS A 91 -12.89 1.98 -10.30
CA LYS A 91 -12.93 2.44 -11.70
C LYS A 91 -13.96 1.66 -12.55
N MET A 92 -14.73 0.76 -11.94
CA MET A 92 -15.93 0.20 -12.56
C MET A 92 -17.13 1.09 -12.24
N GLU A 93 -17.68 1.69 -13.30
CA GLU A 93 -18.93 2.42 -13.25
C GLU A 93 -20.03 1.42 -12.84
N LYS A 94 -20.74 1.72 -11.75
CA LYS A 94 -21.91 0.94 -11.36
C LYS A 94 -22.92 1.04 -12.50
N VAL A 95 -23.09 -0.03 -13.26
CA VAL A 95 -24.20 -0.15 -14.21
C VAL A 95 -25.48 0.02 -13.39
N LYS A 96 -26.17 1.12 -13.66
CA LYS A 96 -27.36 1.57 -12.95
C LYS A 96 -28.61 0.95 -13.59
#